data_AF-A0A653IM71-F1
#
_entry.id   AF-A0A653IM71-F1
#
_cell.length_a   1.000
_cell.length_b   1.000
_cell.length_c   1.000
_cell.angle_alpha   90.00
_cell.angle_beta   90.00
_cell.angle_gamma   90.00
#
_symmetry.space_group_name_H-M   'P 1'
#
loop_
_entity.id
_entity.type
_entity.pdbx_description
1 polymer ?
#
loop_
_entity_poly.entity_id
_entity_poly.type
_entity_poly.pdbx_seq_one_letter_code
_entity_poly.pdbx_strand_id
1 'polypeptide(L)'
;MTKTHRAFLIAAIIGEVLLLLGILLGHHTELYPIIGVKRFLRDSCLAVWAVAVPAWFTLEAMLFAPDPTTEPVRAQAFARGQRAGLYATTVAGAIIFAALGLSAPEAQQVTVPPTQAPPTPSGT
;
A
#
# COMPACT_ATOMS: atom_id res chain seq x y z
N MET A 1 -25.51 15.31 1.78
CA MET A 1 -24.03 15.33 1.77
C MET A 1 -23.59 16.66 2.32
N THR A 2 -22.99 16.66 3.52
CA THR A 2 -22.60 17.88 4.23
C THR A 2 -21.37 18.51 3.54
N LYS A 3 -21.20 19.84 3.66
CA LYS A 3 -20.02 20.55 3.10
C LYS A 3 -18.70 19.97 3.65
N THR A 4 -18.73 19.48 4.89
CA THR A 4 -17.62 18.80 5.56
C THR A 4 -17.27 17.47 4.91
N HIS A 5 -18.25 16.60 4.62
CA HIS A 5 -17.98 15.32 3.94
C HIS A 5 -17.32 15.51 2.56
N ARG A 6 -17.73 16.55 1.81
CA ARG A 6 -17.10 16.88 0.53
C ARG A 6 -15.64 17.34 0.68
N ALA A 7 -15.34 18.17 1.67
CA ALA A 7 -13.97 18.62 1.93
C ALA A 7 -13.06 17.44 2.32
N PHE A 8 -13.57 16.52 3.14
CA PHE A 8 -12.87 15.29 3.53
C PHE A 8 -12.58 14.39 2.33
N LEU A 9 -13.54 14.18 1.43
CA LEU A 9 -13.35 13.40 0.21
C LEU A 9 -12.28 14.02 -0.71
N ILE A 10 -12.31 15.35 -0.90
CA ILE A 10 -11.31 16.04 -1.72
C ILE A 10 -9.90 15.85 -1.12
N ALA A 11 -9.76 16.02 0.19
CA ALA A 11 -8.48 15.83 0.87
C ALA A 11 -7.96 14.37 0.72
N ALA A 12 -8.84 13.38 0.84
CA ALA A 12 -8.48 11.98 0.65
C ALA A 12 -8.03 11.68 -0.79
N ILE A 13 -8.75 12.19 -1.79
CA ILE A 13 -8.38 12.02 -3.21
C ILE A 13 -7.01 12.65 -3.48
N ILE A 14 -6.76 13.86 -2.98
CA ILE A 14 -5.46 14.53 -3.14
C ILE A 14 -4.35 13.69 -2.49
N GLY A 15 -4.56 13.21 -1.26
CA GLY A 15 -3.61 12.36 -0.56
C GLY A 15 -3.31 11.06 -1.32
N GLU A 16 -4.34 10.42 -1.87
CA GLU A 16 -4.20 9.21 -2.67
C GLU A 16 -3.40 9.44 -3.95
N VAL A 17 -3.69 10.52 -4.69
CA VAL A 17 -2.92 10.89 -5.89
C VAL A 17 -1.46 11.15 -5.56
N LEU A 18 -1.16 11.86 -4.46
CA LEU A 18 0.22 12.10 -4.02
C LEU A 18 0.96 10.80 -3.67
N LEU A 19 0.28 9.88 -2.99
CA LEU A 19 0.86 8.56 -2.67
C LEU A 19 1.14 7.75 -3.94
N LEU A 20 0.21 7.71 -4.89
CA LEU A 20 0.38 7.01 -6.16
C LEU A 20 1.52 7.61 -6.99
N LEU A 21 1.64 8.94 -7.03
CA LEU A 21 2.79 9.62 -7.66
C LEU A 21 4.11 9.27 -6.97
N GLY A 22 4.12 9.22 -5.63
CA GLY A 22 5.28 8.78 -4.86
C GLY A 22 5.67 7.32 -5.14
N ILE A 23 4.70 6.44 -5.41
CA ILE A 23 4.95 5.05 -5.81
C ILE A 23 5.54 4.98 -7.23
N LEU A 24 4.99 5.77 -8.17
CA LEU A 24 5.37 5.78 -9.60
C LEU A 24 6.67 6.53 -9.90
N LEU A 25 7.07 7.49 -9.08
CA LEU A 25 8.25 8.33 -9.31
C LEU A 25 9.34 8.12 -8.26
N GLY A 26 9.01 7.55 -7.10
CA GLY A 26 9.91 7.37 -5.97
C GLY A 26 10.92 6.23 -6.10
N HIS A 27 11.07 5.62 -7.28
CA HIS A 27 12.00 4.53 -7.56
C HIS A 27 13.47 4.93 -7.40
N HIS A 28 13.79 6.20 -7.64
CA HIS A 28 15.16 6.73 -7.63
C HIS A 28 15.47 7.58 -6.39
N THR A 29 14.47 7.85 -5.54
CA THR A 29 14.63 8.70 -4.37
C THR A 29 14.90 7.84 -3.14
N GLU A 30 16.17 7.79 -2.72
CA GLU A 30 16.58 7.14 -1.47
C GLU A 30 16.22 8.04 -0.28
N LEU A 31 15.41 7.53 0.66
CA LEU A 31 14.99 8.28 1.86
C LEU A 31 16.05 8.27 2.96
N TYR A 32 16.81 7.18 3.06
CA TYR A 32 17.87 6.99 4.04
C TYR A 32 19.08 6.34 3.38
N PRO A 33 20.10 7.10 2.99
CA PRO A 33 21.38 6.55 2.53
C PRO A 33 22.26 6.14 3.72
N ILE A 34 21.68 5.50 4.74
CA ILE A 34 22.42 5.03 5.91
C ILE A 34 22.82 3.57 5.64
N ILE A 35 24.14 3.36 5.62
CA ILE A 35 24.90 2.11 5.43
C ILE A 35 24.02 0.85 5.48
N GLY A 36 23.73 0.29 4.30
CA GLY A 36 23.22 -1.09 4.13
C GLY A 36 21.72 -1.26 3.90
N VAL A 37 20.87 -0.26 4.13
CA VAL A 37 19.42 -0.38 3.87
C VAL A 37 18.96 0.71 2.91
N LYS A 38 18.89 0.38 1.62
CA LYS A 38 18.30 1.26 0.60
C LYS A 38 16.78 1.23 0.75
N ARG A 39 16.20 2.21 1.44
CA ARG A 39 14.75 2.39 1.51
C ARG A 39 14.33 3.49 0.54
N PHE A 40 13.55 3.12 -0.47
CA PHE A 40 13.07 4.06 -1.48
C PHE A 40 11.79 4.77 -1.02
N LEU A 41 11.59 5.99 -1.52
CA LEU A 41 10.35 6.74 -1.30
C LEU A 41 9.12 5.93 -1.73
N ARG A 42 9.25 5.19 -2.85
CA ARG A 42 8.22 4.27 -3.33
C ARG A 42 7.72 3.33 -2.25
N ASP A 43 8.63 2.61 -1.60
CA ASP A 43 8.26 1.52 -0.68
C ASP A 43 7.57 2.07 0.57
N SER A 44 7.93 3.30 0.96
CA SER A 44 7.27 4.02 2.06
C SER A 44 5.87 4.51 1.65
N CYS A 45 5.72 5.11 0.47
CA CYS A 45 4.42 5.53 -0.06
C CYS A 45 3.47 4.35 -0.26
N LEU A 46 3.99 3.21 -0.73
CA LEU A 46 3.22 1.98 -0.90
C LEU A 46 2.76 1.40 0.43
N ALA A 47 3.63 1.37 1.45
CA ALA A 47 3.25 0.93 2.79
C ALA A 47 2.18 1.85 3.41
N VAL A 48 2.32 3.17 3.26
CA VAL A 48 1.32 4.14 3.73
C VAL A 48 0.00 3.96 2.99
N TRP A 49 0.02 3.81 1.66
CA TRP A 49 -1.18 3.60 0.85
C TRP A 49 -1.93 2.33 1.25
N ALA A 50 -1.21 1.21 1.45
CA ALA A 50 -1.80 -0.07 1.82
C ALA A 50 -2.53 -0.04 3.18
N VAL A 51 -2.13 0.84 4.09
CA VAL A 51 -2.78 1.03 5.41
C VAL A 51 -3.85 2.12 5.36
N ALA A 52 -3.56 3.23 4.68
CA ALA A 52 -4.42 4.41 4.66
C ALA A 52 -5.74 4.17 3.92
N VAL A 53 -5.73 3.42 2.82
CA VAL A 53 -6.94 3.19 2.01
C VAL A 53 -7.99 2.38 2.78
N PRO A 54 -7.70 1.22 3.39
CA PRO A 54 -8.67 0.51 4.24
C PRO A 54 -9.12 1.33 5.47
N ALA A 55 -8.19 2.07 6.08
CA ALA A 55 -8.49 2.92 7.23
C ALA A 55 -9.47 4.04 6.85
N TRP A 56 -9.34 4.62 5.65
CA TRP A 56 -10.25 5.64 5.14
C TRP A 56 -11.68 5.13 5.01
N PHE A 57 -11.91 3.97 4.38
CA PHE A 57 -13.26 3.40 4.24
C PHE A 57 -13.90 3.10 5.60
N THR A 58 -13.10 2.64 6.56
CA THR A 58 -13.56 2.37 7.93
C THR A 58 -13.99 3.67 8.63
N LEU A 59 -13.17 4.71 8.52
CA LEU A 59 -13.43 6.01 9.14
C LEU A 59 -14.61 6.73 8.47
N GLU A 60 -14.74 6.62 7.15
CA GLU A 60 -15.89 7.14 6.40
C GLU A 60 -17.19 6.45 6.82
N ALA A 61 -17.19 5.13 7.01
CA ALA A 61 -18.34 4.39 7.51
C ALA A 61 -18.72 4.82 8.92
N MET A 62 -17.76 5.04 9.81
CA MET A 62 -18.04 5.48 11.18
C MET A 62 -18.61 6.90 11.27
N LEU A 63 -18.10 7.83 10.46
CA LEU A 63 -18.45 9.25 10.57
C LEU A 63 -19.62 9.68 9.69
N PHE A 64 -19.86 9.00 8.56
CA PHE A 64 -20.78 9.48 7.54
C PHE A 64 -21.80 8.43 7.07
N ALA A 65 -21.81 7.22 7.65
CA ALA A 65 -22.84 6.24 7.30
C ALA A 65 -24.25 6.79 7.62
N PRO A 66 -25.18 6.73 6.65
CA PRO A 66 -26.58 7.05 6.90
C PRO A 66 -27.18 6.03 7.86
N ASP A 67 -28.05 6.49 8.77
CA ASP A 67 -28.79 5.58 9.65
C ASP A 67 -29.78 4.72 8.82
N PRO A 68 -29.65 3.39 8.86
CA PRO A 68 -30.46 2.49 8.04
C PRO A 68 -31.92 2.45 8.46
N THR A 69 -32.26 2.87 9.69
CA THR A 69 -33.65 2.87 10.19
C THR A 69 -34.44 4.08 9.70
N THR A 70 -33.76 5.22 9.56
CA THR A 70 -34.37 6.49 9.14
C THR A 70 -34.19 6.77 7.65
N GLU A 71 -33.09 6.32 7.03
CA GLU A 71 -32.77 6.56 5.62
C GLU A 71 -32.33 5.27 4.88
N PRO A 72 -33.19 4.24 4.75
CA PRO A 72 -32.78 2.91 4.25
C PRO A 72 -32.24 2.93 2.81
N VAL A 73 -32.82 3.76 1.94
CA VAL A 73 -32.37 3.88 0.54
C VAL A 73 -30.98 4.50 0.46
N ARG A 74 -30.69 5.50 1.30
CA ARG A 74 -29.37 6.17 1.31
C ARG A 74 -28.32 5.28 1.96
N ALA A 75 -28.67 4.56 3.03
CA ALA A 75 -27.80 3.57 3.65
C ALA A 75 -27.41 2.46 2.65
N GLN A 76 -28.37 1.96 1.87
CA GLN A 76 -28.09 0.93 0.85
C GLN A 76 -27.26 1.47 -0.33
N ALA A 77 -27.47 2.72 -0.74
CA ALA A 77 -26.63 3.37 -1.76
C ALA A 77 -25.20 3.59 -1.25
N PHE A 78 -25.04 4.03 0.00
CA PHE A 78 -23.75 4.22 0.65
C PHE A 78 -22.98 2.90 0.77
N ALA A 79 -23.63 1.83 1.25
CA ALA A 79 -23.02 0.50 1.35
C ALA A 79 -22.57 -0.05 -0.01
N ARG A 80 -23.36 0.18 -1.08
CA ARG A 80 -22.95 -0.17 -2.45
C ARG A 80 -21.73 0.63 -2.91
N GLY A 81 -21.73 1.95 -2.65
CA GLY A 81 -20.60 2.83 -2.96
C GLY A 81 -19.31 2.41 -2.26
N GLN A 82 -19.38 2.12 -0.96
CA GLN A 82 -18.21 1.63 -0.21
C GLN A 82 -17.68 0.30 -0.74
N ARG A 83 -18.56 -0.66 -1.04
CA ARG A 83 -18.13 -1.94 -1.64
C ARG A 83 -17.45 -1.73 -2.99
N ALA A 84 -18.05 -0.92 -3.87
CA ALA A 84 -17.46 -0.61 -5.17
C ALA A 84 -16.10 0.08 -5.04
N GLY A 85 -15.96 1.04 -4.11
CA GLY A 85 -14.68 1.72 -3.82
C GLY A 85 -13.61 0.76 -3.28
N LEU A 86 -13.97 -0.12 -2.35
CA LEU A 86 -13.08 -1.15 -1.83
C LEU A 86 -12.62 -2.12 -2.93
N TYR A 87 -13.53 -2.57 -3.80
CA TYR A 87 -13.16 -3.43 -4.93
C TYR A 87 -12.22 -2.70 -5.89
N ALA A 88 -12.55 -1.47 -6.28
CA ALA A 88 -11.73 -0.69 -7.21
C ALA A 88 -10.31 -0.46 -6.66
N THR A 89 -10.20 -0.07 -5.40
CA THR A 89 -8.90 0.15 -4.74
C THR A 89 -8.13 -1.14 -4.53
N THR A 90 -8.78 -2.26 -4.19
CA THR A 90 -8.14 -3.57 -4.09
C THR A 90 -7.57 -4.02 -5.43
N VAL A 91 -8.34 -3.87 -6.52
CA VAL A 91 -7.89 -4.21 -7.88
C VAL A 91 -6.73 -3.30 -8.30
N ALA A 92 -6.84 -1.98 -8.06
CA ALA A 92 -5.75 -1.05 -8.35
C ALA A 92 -4.47 -1.40 -7.57
N GLY A 93 -4.61 -1.73 -6.28
CA GLY A 93 -3.51 -2.22 -5.45
C GLY A 93 -2.89 -3.48 -6.03
N ALA A 94 -3.70 -4.51 -6.34
CA ALA A 94 -3.21 -5.75 -6.92
C ALA A 94 -2.43 -5.53 -8.23
N ILE A 95 -2.91 -4.63 -9.10
CA ILE A 95 -2.21 -4.25 -10.34
C ILE A 95 -0.87 -3.59 -10.02
N ILE A 96 -0.83 -2.63 -9.08
CA ILE A 96 0.40 -1.94 -8.66
C ILE A 96 1.39 -2.95 -8.07
N PHE A 97 0.96 -3.82 -7.16
CA PHE A 97 1.80 -4.85 -6.56
C PHE A 97 2.30 -5.88 -7.57
N ALA A 98 1.46 -6.31 -8.51
CA ALA A 98 1.85 -7.23 -9.58
C ALA A 98 2.87 -6.58 -10.52
N ALA A 99 2.65 -5.34 -10.96
CA ALA A 99 3.59 -4.60 -11.79
C ALA A 99 4.92 -4.40 -11.08
N LEU A 100 4.89 -4.09 -9.78
CA LEU A 100 6.10 -3.91 -8.97
C LEU A 100 6.83 -5.23 -8.72
N GLY A 101 6.10 -6.32 -8.44
CA GLY A 101 6.66 -7.66 -8.27
C GLY A 101 7.29 -8.21 -9.54
N LEU A 102 6.70 -7.94 -10.70
CA LEU A 102 7.31 -8.26 -12.01
C LEU A 102 8.54 -7.39 -12.32
N SER A 103 8.62 -6.18 -11.76
CA SER A 103 9.78 -5.29 -11.89
C SER A 103 10.84 -5.46 -10.81
N ALA A 104 10.62 -6.35 -9.83
CA ALA A 104 11.62 -6.65 -8.82
C ALA A 104 12.82 -7.31 -9.52
N PRO A 105 14.05 -6.77 -9.37
CA PRO A 105 15.22 -7.47 -9.88
C PRO A 105 15.24 -8.85 -9.21
N GLU A 106 15.43 -9.90 -10.01
CA GLU A 106 15.63 -11.26 -9.50
C GLU A 106 16.52 -11.17 -8.27
N ALA A 107 15.96 -11.56 -7.12
CA ALA A 107 16.73 -11.66 -5.91
C ALA A 107 17.94 -12.52 -6.27
N GLN A 108 19.12 -11.89 -6.40
CA GLN A 108 20.36 -12.60 -6.65
C GLN A 108 20.39 -13.70 -5.61
N GLN A 109 20.27 -14.94 -6.08
CA GLN A 109 20.48 -16.11 -5.25
C GLN A 109 21.81 -15.85 -4.57
N VAL A 110 21.77 -15.59 -3.26
CA VAL A 110 22.97 -15.55 -2.45
C VAL A 110 23.46 -16.99 -2.48
N THR A 111 24.31 -17.31 -3.46
CA THR A 111 25.03 -18.57 -3.53
C THR A 111 25.95 -18.56 -2.32
N VAL A 112 25.46 -19.09 -1.20
CA VAL A 112 26.27 -19.31 -0.02
C VAL A 112 27.42 -20.20 -0.49
N PRO A 113 28.69 -19.74 -0.43
CA PRO A 113 29.80 -20.58 -0.82
C PRO A 113 29.74 -21.86 0.02
N PRO A 114 29.95 -23.04 -0.56
CA PRO A 114 29.92 -24.28 0.18
C PRO A 114 30.89 -24.15 1.35
N THR A 115 30.37 -24.30 2.57
CA THR A 115 31.15 -24.35 3.80
C THR A 115 32.28 -25.34 3.56
N GLN A 116 33.53 -24.85 3.51
CA GLN A 116 34.70 -25.69 3.34
C GLN A 116 34.65 -26.76 4.43
N ALA A 117 34.72 -28.02 4.00
CA ALA A 117 34.75 -29.16 4.91
C ALA A 117 35.89 -28.98 5.93
N PRO A 118 35.67 -29.36 7.20
CA PRO A 118 36.69 -29.21 8.24
C PRO A 118 37.97 -29.95 7.84
N PRO A 119 39.16 -29.39 8.16
CA PRO A 119 40.43 -29.98 7.79
C PRO A 119 40.56 -31.38 8.40
N THR A 120 40.87 -32.36 7.56
CA THR A 120 41.16 -33.74 7.96
C THR A 120 42.34 -33.71 8.94
N PRO A 121 42.22 -34.28 10.16
CA PRO A 121 43.36 -34.38 11.06
C PRO A 121 44.40 -35.30 10.42
N SER A 122 45.57 -34.75 10.10
CA SER A 122 46.76 -35.52 9.73
C SER A 122 47.21 -36.32 10.95
N GLY A 123 46.81 -37.58 10.99
CA GLY A 123 47.26 -38.56 11.98
C GLY A 123 48.75 -38.83 11.86
N THR A 124 49.40 -38.91 13.02
CA THR A 124 50.74 -39.47 13.24
C THR A 124 50.59 -40.92 13.68
#